data_AF-A0A7X5DG78-F1
#
_entry.id   AF-A0A7X5DG78-F1
#
_cell.length_a   1.000
_cell.length_b   1.000
_cell.length_c   1.000
_cell.angle_alpha   90.00
_cell.angle_beta   90.00
_cell.angle_gamma   90.00
#
_symmetry.space_group_name_H-M   'P 1'
#
loop_
_entity.id
_entity.type
_entity.pdbx_description
1 polymer ?
#
loop_
_entity_poly.entity_id
_entity_poly.type
_entity_poly.pdbx_seq_one_letter_code
_entity_poly.pdbx_strand_id
1 'polypeptide(L)'
;YDCTEIAEELGLLSSSGKPHNQAVSAIIAQLNIADSEIVTTAFSRNGHDDMTLQYKPSVIEEVRKWLADSNYPTKIPYVDSKGNQKTYTVVYREVA
;
A
#
# COMPACT_ATOMS: atom_id res chain seq x y z
N TYR A 1 -6.34 8.18 3.35
CA TYR A 1 -6.23 7.05 2.41
C TYR A 1 -5.60 5.88 3.12
N ASP A 2 -6.34 4.79 3.30
CA ASP A 2 -5.79 3.54 3.81
C ASP A 2 -5.13 2.74 2.68
N CYS A 3 -4.28 1.75 2.98
CA CYS A 3 -3.61 0.92 1.95
C CYS A 3 -4.59 0.30 0.94
N THR A 4 -5.82 0.01 1.36
CA THR A 4 -6.89 -0.48 0.49
C THR A 4 -7.35 0.59 -0.50
N GLU A 5 -7.61 1.81 -0.03
CA GLU A 5 -8.03 2.92 -0.89
C GLU A 5 -6.93 3.30 -1.89
N ILE A 6 -5.66 3.32 -1.45
CA ILE A 6 -4.52 3.56 -2.33
C ILE A 6 -4.44 2.46 -3.41
N ALA A 7 -4.66 1.21 -3.02
CA ALA A 7 -4.66 0.09 -3.95
C ALA A 7 -5.77 0.22 -5.00
N GLU A 8 -6.95 0.69 -4.61
CA GLU A 8 -8.06 0.96 -5.53
C GLU A 8 -7.74 2.10 -6.49
N GLU A 9 -7.25 3.23 -5.95
CA GLU A 9 -6.90 4.43 -6.72
C GLU A 9 -5.82 4.16 -7.76
N LEU A 10 -4.83 3.33 -7.40
CA LEU A 10 -3.73 2.94 -8.30
C LEU A 10 -4.04 1.71 -9.15
N GLY A 11 -5.21 1.09 -9.00
CA GLY A 11 -5.57 -0.15 -9.71
C GLY A 11 -4.71 -1.35 -9.34
N LEU A 12 -4.11 -1.37 -8.14
CA LEU A 12 -3.30 -2.45 -7.59
C LEU A 12 -4.20 -3.55 -7.00
N LEU A 13 -4.46 -4.58 -7.78
CA LEU A 13 -5.29 -5.71 -7.38
C LEU A 13 -4.44 -6.94 -7.11
N SER A 14 -4.95 -7.85 -6.28
CA SER A 14 -4.40 -9.19 -6.12
C SER A 14 -4.87 -10.09 -7.27
N SER A 15 -4.33 -11.31 -7.36
CA SER A 15 -4.78 -12.33 -8.31
C SER A 15 -6.27 -12.63 -8.23
N SER A 16 -6.89 -12.37 -7.07
CA SER A 16 -8.33 -12.52 -6.84
C SER A 16 -9.17 -11.29 -7.24
N GLY A 17 -8.56 -10.26 -7.84
CA GLY A 17 -9.24 -9.03 -8.27
C GLY A 17 -9.63 -8.08 -7.13
N LYS A 18 -9.10 -8.29 -5.92
CA LYS A 18 -9.35 -7.44 -4.74
C LYS A 18 -8.19 -6.47 -4.52
N PRO A 19 -8.42 -5.29 -3.91
CA PRO A 19 -7.35 -4.33 -3.63
C PRO A 19 -6.24 -4.97 -2.79
N HIS A 20 -4.99 -4.85 -3.24
CA HIS A 20 -3.86 -5.53 -2.61
C HIS A 20 -3.16 -4.63 -1.57
N ASN A 21 -3.81 -4.40 -0.44
CA ASN A 21 -3.30 -3.56 0.65
C ASN A 21 -1.87 -3.92 1.12
N GLN A 22 -1.53 -5.21 1.22
CA GLN A 22 -0.17 -5.67 1.61
C GLN A 22 0.90 -5.31 0.57
N ALA A 23 0.56 -5.27 -0.71
CA ALA A 23 1.50 -4.88 -1.74
C ALA A 23 1.77 -3.37 -1.67
N VAL A 24 0.72 -2.57 -1.44
CA VAL A 24 0.87 -1.12 -1.20
C VAL A 24 1.75 -0.87 0.02
N SER A 25 1.51 -1.54 1.15
CA SER A 25 2.35 -1.35 2.34
C SER A 25 3.81 -1.70 2.08
N ALA A 26 4.07 -2.70 1.24
CA ALA A 26 5.42 -3.07 0.84
C ALA A 26 6.12 -2.02 -0.04
N ILE A 27 5.37 -1.34 -0.92
CA ILE A 27 5.91 -0.23 -1.72
C ILE A 27 6.22 0.96 -0.82
N ILE A 28 5.28 1.32 0.07
CA ILE A 28 5.47 2.39 1.05
C ILE A 28 6.69 2.13 1.94
N ALA A 29 6.89 0.88 2.37
CA ALA A 29 8.07 0.48 3.14
C ALA A 29 9.38 0.64 2.34
N GLN A 30 9.37 0.39 1.02
CA GLN A 30 10.52 0.63 0.15
C GLN A 30 10.80 2.12 -0.09
N LEU A 31 9.74 2.92 -0.19
CA LEU A 31 9.83 4.38 -0.29
C LEU A 31 10.30 5.05 1.01
N ASN A 32 10.35 4.31 2.12
CA ASN A 32 10.72 4.81 3.44
C ASN A 32 9.98 6.12 3.78
N ILE A 33 8.67 6.12 3.56
CA ILE A 33 7.78 7.25 3.83
C ILE A 33 7.90 7.64 5.31
N ALA A 34 8.11 8.92 5.59
CA ALA A 34 8.24 9.44 6.94
C ALA A 34 6.93 9.24 7.74
N ASP A 35 7.05 8.99 9.05
CA ASP A 35 5.89 8.87 9.95
C ASP A 35 5.01 10.13 9.95
N SER A 36 5.57 11.30 9.64
CA SER A 36 4.81 12.55 9.49
C SER A 36 3.78 12.53 8.34
N GLU A 37 3.98 11.66 7.34
CA GLU A 37 3.04 11.44 6.24
C GLU A 37 2.00 10.35 6.55
N ILE A 38 2.17 9.67 7.69
CA ILE A 38 1.31 8.61 8.20
C ILE A 38 0.48 9.17 9.36
N VAL A 39 -0.83 9.22 9.17
CA VAL A 39 -1.79 9.63 10.18
C VAL A 39 -2.37 8.38 10.82
N THR A 40 -2.00 8.12 12.08
CA THR A 40 -2.64 7.06 12.86
C THR A 40 -3.94 7.60 13.44
N THR A 41 -5.07 7.14 12.91
CA THR A 41 -6.41 7.48 13.44
C THR A 41 -6.90 6.31 14.30
N ALA A 42 -7.27 6.61 15.56
CA ALA A 42 -7.99 5.66 16.41
C ALA A 42 -9.41 5.50 15.84
N PHE A 43 -9.72 4.32 15.30
CA PHE A 43 -11.04 4.04 14.76
C PHE A 43 -11.81 3.17 15.76
N SER A 44 -12.59 3.82 16.62
CA SER A 44 -13.45 3.12 17.57
C SER A 44 -14.73 2.67 16.86
N ARG A 45 -14.83 1.39 16.49
CA ARG A 45 -16.09 0.80 16.04
C ARG A 45 -16.43 -0.41 16.91
N ASN A 46 -17.54 -0.29 17.63
CA ASN A 46 -18.15 -1.38 18.40
C ASN A 46 -17.35 -1.90 19.63
N GLY A 47 -16.56 -1.03 20.27
CA GLY A 47 -15.84 -1.35 21.53
C GLY A 47 -14.49 -2.05 21.35
N HIS A 48 -14.03 -2.20 20.11
CA HIS A 48 -12.67 -2.61 19.77
C HIS A 48 -11.88 -1.35 19.37
N ASP A 49 -10.76 -1.11 20.05
CA ASP A 49 -9.86 0.01 19.75
C ASP A 49 -8.88 -0.45 18.67
N ASP A 50 -9.29 -0.32 17.41
CA ASP A 50 -8.44 -0.65 16.27
C ASP A 50 -7.84 0.67 15.73
N MET A 51 -6.51 0.76 15.76
CA MET A 51 -5.77 1.85 15.13
C MET A 51 -5.58 1.53 13.64
N THR A 52 -6.15 2.36 12.77
CA THR A 52 -5.92 2.30 11.32
C THR A 52 -4.91 3.35 10.89
N LEU A 53 -3.89 2.90 10.16
CA LEU A 53 -2.89 3.77 9.54
C LEU A 53 -3.46 4.37 8.27
N GLN A 54 -3.64 5.69 8.28
CA GLN A 54 -4.05 6.46 7.11
C GLN A 54 -2.86 7.21 6.55
N TYR A 55 -2.84 7.38 5.24
CA TYR A 55 -1.80 8.09 4.52
C TYR A 55 -2.37 9.36 3.89
N LYS A 56 -1.51 10.37 3.81
CA LYS A 56 -1.80 11.59 3.06
C LYS A 56 -1.86 11.32 1.56
N PRO A 57 -2.59 12.14 0.77
CA PRO A 57 -2.62 12.02 -0.68
C PRO A 57 -1.23 12.12 -1.34
N SER A 58 -0.27 12.83 -0.72
CA SER A 58 1.13 12.86 -1.17
C SER A 58 1.74 11.47 -1.33
N VAL A 59 1.40 10.53 -0.44
CA VAL A 59 1.91 9.16 -0.46
C VAL A 59 1.41 8.41 -1.68
N ILE A 60 0.17 8.66 -2.15
CA ILE A 60 -0.39 8.04 -3.35
C ILE A 60 0.46 8.40 -4.57
N GLU A 61 0.79 9.69 -4.69
CA GLU A 61 1.61 10.19 -5.79
C GLU A 61 3.03 9.62 -5.75
N GLU A 62 3.62 9.46 -4.56
CA GLU A 62 4.92 8.78 -4.42
C GLU A 62 4.86 7.30 -4.80
N VAL A 63 3.85 6.56 -4.36
CA VAL A 63 3.64 5.15 -4.74
C VAL A 63 3.43 5.05 -6.26
N ARG A 64 2.62 5.93 -6.85
CA ARG A 64 2.40 5.99 -8.30
C ARG A 64 3.70 6.25 -9.06
N LYS A 65 4.51 7.19 -8.59
CA LYS A 65 5.80 7.50 -9.19
C LYS A 65 6.77 6.32 -9.08
N TRP A 66 6.81 5.66 -7.93
CA TRP A 66 7.61 4.45 -7.73
C TRP A 66 7.22 3.33 -8.70
N LEU A 67 5.91 3.12 -8.92
CA LEU A 67 5.41 2.16 -9.89
C LEU A 67 5.89 2.50 -11.30
N ALA A 68 5.78 3.76 -11.71
CA ALA A 68 6.23 4.19 -13.03
C ALA A 68 7.75 4.04 -13.21
N ASP A 69 8.54 4.43 -12.20
CA ASP A 69 10.01 4.31 -12.18
C ASP A 69 10.46 2.84 -12.23
N SER A 70 9.74 1.97 -11.52
CA SER A 70 9.97 0.52 -11.50
C SER A 70 9.35 -0.22 -12.69
N ASN A 71 8.82 0.49 -13.69
CA ASN A 71 8.17 -0.08 -14.88
C ASN A 71 6.98 -1.02 -14.55
N TYR A 72 6.15 -0.63 -13.59
CA TYR A 72 4.96 -1.35 -13.13
C TYR A 72 5.22 -2.82 -12.79
N PRO A 73 6.04 -3.10 -11.75
CA PRO A 73 6.46 -4.45 -11.43
C PRO A 73 5.27 -5.28 -10.93
N THR A 74 4.97 -6.42 -11.54
CA THR A 74 3.87 -7.31 -11.08
C THR A 74 4.21 -8.09 -9.81
N LYS A 75 5.47 -8.06 -9.39
CA LYS A 75 5.97 -8.76 -8.20
C LYS A 75 6.67 -7.75 -7.30
N ILE A 76 6.05 -7.42 -6.17
CA ILE A 76 6.58 -6.48 -5.19
C ILE A 76 7.35 -7.27 -4.13
N PRO A 77 8.69 -7.20 -4.09
CA PRO A 77 9.45 -7.79 -3.00
C PRO A 77 9.20 -7.01 -1.71
N TYR A 78 9.14 -7.72 -0.59
CA TYR A 78 8.98 -7.15 0.74
C TYR A 78 9.86 -7.90 1.72
N VAL A 79 10.56 -7.19 2.59
CA VAL A 79 11.33 -7.80 3.67
C VAL A 79 10.66 -7.42 4.98
N ASP A 80 10.20 -8.44 5.70
CA ASP A 80 9.63 -8.24 7.03
C ASP A 80 10.73 -7.82 8.02
N SER A 81 10.35 -7.22 9.15
CA SER A 81 11.29 -6.82 10.22
C SER A 81 12.16 -7.98 10.73
N LYS A 82 11.69 -9.24 10.58
CA LYS A 82 12.45 -10.45 10.88
C LYS A 82 13.45 -10.90 9.79
N GLY A 83 13.59 -10.13 8.70
CA GLY A 83 14.45 -10.48 7.55
C GLY A 83 13.83 -11.47 6.56
N ASN A 84 12.54 -11.80 6.68
CA ASN A 84 11.87 -12.73 5.78
C ASN A 84 11.50 -12.04 4.46
N GLN A 85 12.04 -12.55 3.35
CA GLN A 85 11.67 -12.09 2.02
C GLN A 85 10.31 -12.68 1.62
N LYS A 86 9.37 -11.79 1.32
CA LYS A 86 8.06 -12.08 0.75
C LYS A 86 7.97 -11.42 -0.62
N THR A 87 7.09 -11.93 -1.47
CA THR A 87 6.80 -11.31 -2.76
C THR A 87 5.31 -11.27 -2.94
N TYR A 88 4.76 -10.07 -3.08
CA TYR A 88 3.34 -9.86 -3.34
C TYR A 88 3.13 -9.76 -4.84
N THR A 89 2.24 -10.59 -5.39
CA THR A 89 1.90 -10.54 -6.81
C THR A 89 0.72 -9.60 -6.99
N VAL A 90 0.93 -8.54 -7.76
CA VAL A 90 -0.08 -7.53 -8.10
C VAL A 90 -0.46 -7.61 -9.57
N VAL A 91 -1.71 -7.28 -9.83
CA VAL A 91 -2.32 -7.15 -11.14
C VAL A 91 -2.77 -5.70 -11.27
N TYR A 92 -2.31 -5.04 -12.33
CA TYR A 92 -2.70 -3.68 -12.64
C TYR A 92 -4.00 -3.69 -13.43
N ARG A 93 -4.97 -2.93 -12.98
CA ARG A 93 -6.16 -2.61 -13.76
C ARG A 93 -6.03 -1.18 -14.27
N GLU A 94 -6.25 -0.97 -15.55
CA GLU A 94 -6.41 0.37 -16.11
C GLU A 94 -7.63 1.00 -15.44
N VAL A 95 -7.39 2.00 -14.61
CA VAL A 95 -8.44 2.81 -14.00
C VAL A 95 -8.87 3.78 -15.11
N ALA A 96 -9.97 3.44 -15.78
CA ALA A 96 -10.51 4.14 -16.95
C ALA A 96 -11.12 5.51 -16.59
#